data_AF-A0A2H6KB42-F1
#
_entry.id   AF-A0A2H6KB42-F1
#
_cell.length_a   1.000
_cell.length_b   1.000
_cell.length_c   1.000
_cell.angle_alpha   90.00
_cell.angle_beta   90.00
_cell.angle_gamma   90.00
#
_symmetry.space_group_name_H-M   'P 1'
#
loop_
_entity.id
_entity.type
_entity.pdbx_description
1 polymer ?
#
loop_
_entity_poly.entity_id
_entity_poly.type
_entity_poly.pdbx_seq_one_letter_code
_entity_poly.pdbx_strand_id
1 'polypeptide(L)'
;MRGDVFTILLVLPDSGSVGYSFVFINNHRFVVPSQCYIKLNNGATSLSRQFHLGNAGPLRYTVKSPLECRISSVRYLGGNETDRSFHHIVIEHNGLYNFEPGQYCGVLPPGISERTNRPHPPRSYSLAPVLEEDGVDPKSCFSLGIRAPVIPPGSESLFRNICICSQFLSNAKPGTPVRITGPFGKFVLSPEDLQGKNNLMFIATGTGIVPCMGFLKSLLKAYTEGDKEFGNILLLFGIQTPSTLLYRSVLDDYVERLGGRFVYIPCYSRFGDESDRCYVQDKILKAQDIIKSMCCEGGRQCSIFVCGRKSMEKAVTSSLQTVFADMPQSDTILSNMKVEVYQ
;
A
#
# COMPACT_ATOMS: atom_id res chain seq x y z
N MET A 1 31.20 -11.61 33.05
CA MET A 1 31.51 -10.35 32.33
C MET A 1 30.65 -9.26 32.96
N ARG A 2 31.27 -8.28 33.63
CA ARG A 2 30.56 -7.15 34.23
C ARG A 2 29.93 -6.34 33.08
N GLY A 3 28.61 -6.31 32.99
CA GLY A 3 27.92 -5.44 32.04
C GLY A 3 27.90 -4.04 32.61
N ASP A 4 28.56 -3.10 31.94
CA ASP A 4 28.51 -1.69 32.32
C ASP A 4 27.08 -1.18 32.17
N VAL A 5 26.49 -0.74 33.29
CA VAL A 5 25.15 -0.14 33.33
C VAL A 5 25.30 1.35 33.00
N PHE A 6 24.89 1.76 31.80
CA PHE A 6 24.86 3.17 31.42
C PHE A 6 23.47 3.75 31.69
N THR A 7 23.42 4.85 32.46
CA THR A 7 22.21 5.65 32.63
C THR A 7 22.16 6.69 31.52
N ILE A 8 21.09 6.72 30.72
CA ILE A 8 20.85 7.76 29.72
C ILE A 8 19.72 8.65 30.23
N LEU A 9 20.01 9.92 30.51
CA LEU A 9 19.02 10.92 30.88
C LEU A 9 18.63 11.72 29.63
N LEU A 10 17.37 11.65 29.21
CA LEU A 10 16.84 12.47 28.12
C LEU A 10 16.31 13.79 28.69
N VAL A 11 16.88 14.92 28.23
CA VAL A 11 16.41 16.26 28.57
C VAL A 11 15.89 16.91 27.29
N LEU A 12 14.60 17.23 27.26
CA LEU A 12 13.98 18.03 26.20
C LEU A 12 14.09 19.52 26.55
N PRO A 13 14.28 20.42 25.57
CA PRO A 13 14.22 21.85 25.81
C PRO A 13 12.75 22.26 26.01
N ASP A 14 12.49 23.00 27.09
CA ASP A 14 11.25 23.72 27.43
C ASP A 14 10.01 22.89 27.80
N SER A 15 10.03 22.33 29.01
CA SER A 15 8.94 22.45 29.99
C SER A 15 9.44 21.96 31.34
N GLY A 16 9.30 22.79 32.37
CA GLY A 16 9.87 22.53 33.69
C GLY A 16 9.33 21.25 34.34
N SER A 17 10.25 20.36 34.76
CA SER A 17 10.10 19.25 35.74
C SER A 17 9.10 18.13 35.35
N VAL A 18 9.35 16.82 35.40
CA VAL A 18 10.27 15.92 36.13
C VAL A 18 10.49 14.63 35.30
N GLY A 19 11.71 14.08 35.38
CA GLY A 19 12.12 12.66 35.32
C GLY A 19 11.38 11.60 34.48
N TYR A 20 12.15 10.92 33.62
CA TYR A 20 11.92 9.51 33.30
C TYR A 20 13.24 8.73 33.34
N SER A 21 13.24 7.57 34.00
CA SER A 21 14.36 6.62 34.03
C SER A 21 14.04 5.46 33.10
N PHE A 22 14.95 5.15 32.17
CA PHE A 22 14.94 3.87 31.45
C PHE A 22 16.34 3.26 31.47
N VAL A 23 16.40 1.99 31.86
CA VAL A 23 17.60 1.15 31.89
C VAL A 23 17.60 0.27 30.64
N PHE A 24 18.73 0.21 29.94
CA PHE A 24 18.91 -0.66 28.78
C PHE A 24 19.48 -2.00 29.20
N ILE A 25 18.96 -3.10 28.63
CA ILE A 25 19.77 -4.31 28.43
C ILE A 25 19.48 -4.91 27.04
N ASN A 26 20.57 -5.06 26.26
CA ASN A 26 20.75 -5.81 25.00
C ASN A 26 20.11 -5.29 23.69
N ASN A 27 21.00 -4.88 22.76
CA ASN A 27 20.86 -4.81 21.30
C ASN A 27 19.68 -4.08 20.63
N HIS A 28 18.82 -3.36 21.35
CA HIS A 28 17.77 -2.56 20.73
C HIS A 28 18.20 -1.10 20.49
N ARG A 29 18.00 -0.61 19.26
CA ARG A 29 18.13 0.81 18.88
C ARG A 29 16.83 1.54 19.24
N PHE A 30 16.95 2.70 19.89
CA PHE A 30 15.82 3.55 20.27
C PHE A 30 15.79 4.80 19.39
N VAL A 31 14.57 5.27 19.09
CA VAL A 31 14.32 6.54 18.40
C VAL A 31 14.24 7.63 19.46
N VAL A 32 15.05 8.68 19.31
CA VAL A 32 15.08 9.82 20.21
C VAL A 32 14.80 11.08 19.39
N PRO A 33 13.96 12.03 19.84
CA PRO A 33 13.68 13.27 19.12
C PRO A 33 14.97 14.07 18.84
N SER A 34 14.91 14.93 17.81
CA SER A 34 16.05 15.63 17.16
C SER A 34 16.93 16.49 18.07
N GLN A 35 16.53 16.74 19.31
CA GLN A 35 17.34 17.41 20.33
C GLN A 35 17.23 16.65 21.64
N CYS A 36 18.20 15.76 21.88
CA CYS A 36 18.36 15.11 23.16
C CYS A 36 19.83 15.05 23.54
N TYR A 37 20.10 15.36 24.81
CA TYR A 37 21.43 15.25 25.40
C TYR A 37 21.56 13.86 26.00
N ILE A 38 22.62 13.12 25.66
CA ILE A 38 22.95 11.85 26.32
C ILE A 38 24.02 12.18 27.38
N LYS A 39 23.67 12.10 28.67
CA LYS A 39 24.62 12.23 29.77
C LYS A 39 25.09 10.84 30.21
N LEU A 40 26.31 10.46 29.87
CA LEU A 40 26.94 9.23 30.35
C LEU A 40 27.60 9.51 31.71
N ASN A 41 27.14 8.85 32.78
CA ASN A 41 27.76 8.94 34.10
C ASN A 41 28.67 7.72 34.32
N ASN A 42 29.98 7.89 34.10
CA ASN A 42 31.00 6.92 34.53
C ASN A 42 31.74 7.46 35.76
N GLY A 43 31.03 7.60 36.89
CA GLY A 43 31.59 7.73 38.24
C GLY A 43 32.60 8.86 38.56
N ALA A 44 33.14 9.61 37.59
CA ALA A 44 34.21 10.59 37.83
C ALA A 44 34.34 11.70 36.78
N THR A 45 33.59 11.69 35.66
CA THR A 45 33.68 12.74 34.63
C THR A 45 32.35 12.90 33.89
N SER A 46 31.85 14.14 33.76
CA SER A 46 30.72 14.46 32.90
C SER A 46 31.22 14.91 31.53
N LEU A 47 31.02 14.08 30.50
CA LEU A 47 31.24 14.46 29.11
C LEU A 47 29.89 14.75 28.46
N SER A 48 29.62 16.03 28.17
CA SER A 48 28.52 16.42 27.29
C SER A 48 29.02 16.40 25.84
N ARG A 49 28.66 15.38 25.06
CA ARG A 49 28.85 15.39 23.60
C ARG A 49 27.51 15.63 22.92
N GLN A 50 27.45 16.66 22.10
CA GLN A 50 26.36 16.87 21.17
C GLN A 50 26.53 15.85 20.03
N PHE A 51 25.65 14.86 19.97
CA PHE A 51 25.57 13.97 18.83
C PHE A 51 24.64 14.61 17.81
N HIS A 52 25.20 15.13 16.71
CA HIS A 52 24.40 15.30 15.51
C HIS A 52 24.17 13.92 14.92
N LEU A 53 22.95 13.41 15.09
CA LEU A 53 22.44 12.35 14.23
C LEU A 53 22.47 12.92 12.81
N GLY A 54 23.52 12.57 12.05
CA GLY A 54 23.55 12.82 10.61
C GLY A 54 22.24 12.31 10.02
N ASN A 55 21.63 13.12 9.16
CA ASN A 55 20.30 12.88 8.57
C ASN A 55 20.18 11.40 8.18
N ALA A 56 19.55 10.60 9.05
CA ALA A 56 19.33 9.19 8.76
C ALA A 56 18.35 9.20 7.60
N GLY A 57 18.80 8.78 6.42
CA GLY A 57 17.91 8.57 5.28
C GLY A 57 16.69 7.75 5.71
N PRO A 58 15.56 7.83 4.98
CA PRO A 58 14.29 7.28 5.43
C PRO A 58 14.47 5.87 5.98
N LEU A 59 14.05 5.66 7.24
CA LEU A 59 14.19 4.38 7.94
C LEU A 59 13.56 3.27 7.10
N ARG A 60 14.42 2.46 6.49
CA ARG A 60 14.00 1.29 5.71
C ARG A 60 14.26 0.03 6.50
N TYR A 61 13.20 -0.71 6.76
CA TYR A 61 13.25 -2.00 7.45
C TYR A 61 13.69 -3.10 6.48
N THR A 62 14.52 -4.02 6.96
CA THR A 62 15.11 -5.10 6.13
C THR A 62 14.78 -6.46 6.72
N VAL A 63 14.99 -7.55 5.99
CA VAL A 63 14.77 -8.90 6.53
C VAL A 63 15.60 -9.17 7.79
N LYS A 64 16.79 -8.56 7.91
CA LYS A 64 17.67 -8.69 9.08
C LYS A 64 17.23 -7.85 10.27
N SER A 65 16.51 -6.75 10.01
CA SER A 65 15.98 -5.83 11.02
C SER A 65 14.60 -5.36 10.56
N PRO A 66 13.59 -6.24 10.66
CA PRO A 66 12.22 -5.90 10.30
C PRO A 66 11.60 -5.01 11.39
N LEU A 67 10.52 -4.31 11.05
CA LEU A 67 9.67 -3.68 12.05
C LEU A 67 8.74 -4.73 12.65
N GLU A 68 8.65 -4.74 13.98
CA GLU A 68 7.65 -5.51 14.71
C GLU A 68 6.36 -4.69 14.80
N CYS A 69 5.29 -5.19 14.19
CA CYS A 69 3.98 -4.57 14.15
C CYS A 69 2.93 -5.52 14.77
N ARG A 70 1.69 -5.05 14.90
CA ARG A 70 0.56 -5.88 15.30
C ARG A 70 -0.59 -5.75 14.32
N ILE A 71 -1.29 -6.85 14.08
CA ILE A 71 -2.57 -6.84 13.37
C ILE A 71 -3.58 -6.10 14.26
N SER A 72 -4.16 -5.02 13.74
CA SER A 72 -5.25 -4.30 14.41
C SER A 72 -6.58 -4.95 14.08
N SER A 73 -6.85 -5.18 12.79
CA SER A 73 -8.09 -5.82 12.34
C SER A 73 -7.88 -6.60 11.04
N VAL A 74 -8.76 -7.57 10.81
CA VAL A 74 -8.89 -8.32 9.55
C VAL A 74 -10.37 -8.34 9.19
N ARG A 75 -10.71 -7.84 8.01
CA ARG A 75 -12.09 -7.77 7.51
C ARG A 75 -12.19 -8.47 6.16
N TYR A 76 -13.15 -9.39 6.05
CA TYR A 76 -13.51 -10.01 4.78
C TYR A 76 -14.20 -8.98 3.87
N LEU A 77 -13.71 -8.85 2.64
CA LEU A 77 -14.25 -7.93 1.64
C LEU A 77 -15.16 -8.62 0.62
N GLY A 78 -14.96 -9.93 0.41
CA GLY A 78 -15.66 -10.68 -0.63
C GLY A 78 -14.86 -11.87 -1.11
N GLY A 79 -15.50 -12.70 -1.91
CA GLY A 79 -14.92 -13.93 -2.44
C GLY A 79 -15.97 -14.71 -3.22
N ASN A 80 -15.56 -15.84 -3.78
CA ASN A 80 -16.44 -16.73 -4.53
C ASN A 80 -16.67 -18.07 -3.82
N GLU A 81 -16.30 -18.14 -2.53
CA GLU A 81 -16.42 -19.31 -1.64
C GLU A 81 -15.75 -20.60 -2.14
N THR A 82 -15.09 -20.56 -3.29
CA THR A 82 -14.62 -21.74 -4.01
C THR A 82 -13.10 -21.77 -4.12
N ASP A 83 -12.47 -20.67 -4.53
CA ASP A 83 -11.01 -20.64 -4.70
C ASP A 83 -10.34 -19.43 -4.05
N ARG A 84 -11.07 -18.33 -3.81
CA ARG A 84 -10.50 -17.03 -3.46
C ARG A 84 -11.37 -16.25 -2.48
N SER A 85 -10.71 -15.70 -1.47
CA SER A 85 -11.25 -14.66 -0.60
C SER A 85 -10.35 -13.43 -0.63
N PHE A 86 -10.95 -12.27 -0.41
CA PHE A 86 -10.27 -10.98 -0.33
C PHE A 86 -10.47 -10.40 1.05
N HIS A 87 -9.41 -9.85 1.62
CA HIS A 87 -9.41 -9.32 2.97
C HIS A 87 -8.72 -7.97 3.02
N HIS A 88 -9.27 -7.07 3.84
CA HIS A 88 -8.67 -5.83 4.26
C HIS A 88 -8.02 -6.04 5.63
N ILE A 89 -6.75 -5.66 5.76
CA ILE A 89 -5.97 -5.92 6.98
C ILE A 89 -5.35 -4.61 7.44
N VAL A 90 -5.67 -4.21 8.66
CA VAL A 90 -5.09 -3.04 9.31
C VAL A 90 -3.92 -3.49 10.19
N ILE A 91 -2.78 -2.84 10.04
CA ILE A 91 -1.55 -3.13 10.79
C ILE A 91 -1.11 -1.88 11.53
N GLU A 92 -0.97 -2.01 12.85
CA GLU A 92 -0.46 -0.99 13.75
C GLU A 92 1.08 -1.04 13.78
N HIS A 93 1.69 0.13 13.54
CA HIS A 93 3.14 0.34 13.47
C HIS A 93 3.62 1.46 14.41
N ASN A 94 2.77 1.98 15.29
CA ASN A 94 3.12 2.95 16.34
C ASN A 94 3.84 4.22 15.85
N GLY A 95 3.53 4.68 14.62
CA GLY A 95 4.18 5.86 14.04
C GLY A 95 5.62 5.64 13.55
N LEU A 96 6.10 4.40 13.55
CA LEU A 96 7.49 4.07 13.18
C LEU A 96 7.67 3.79 11.67
N TYR A 97 6.58 3.69 10.91
CA TYR A 97 6.61 3.27 9.51
C TYR A 97 5.99 4.34 8.62
N ASN A 98 6.83 5.07 7.91
CA ASN A 98 6.38 6.07 6.92
C ASN A 98 6.43 5.46 5.53
N PHE A 99 5.41 5.70 4.72
CA PHE A 99 5.34 5.26 3.33
C PHE A 99 4.54 6.25 2.49
N GLU A 100 4.72 6.17 1.18
CA GLU A 100 3.91 6.88 0.19
C GLU A 100 2.92 5.91 -0.45
N PRO A 101 1.65 6.29 -0.65
CA PRO A 101 0.71 5.49 -1.43
C PRO A 101 1.32 5.02 -2.75
N GLY A 102 1.15 3.74 -3.05
CA GLY A 102 1.78 3.09 -4.21
C GLY A 102 3.09 2.37 -3.91
N GLN A 103 3.68 2.57 -2.74
CA GLN A 103 4.74 1.70 -2.23
C GLN A 103 4.20 0.34 -1.75
N TYR A 104 5.09 -0.62 -1.54
CA TYR A 104 4.79 -1.92 -0.96
C TYR A 104 5.70 -2.24 0.21
N CYS A 105 5.24 -3.15 1.08
CA CYS A 105 6.02 -3.72 2.17
C CYS A 105 6.26 -5.21 1.94
N GLY A 106 7.29 -5.75 2.59
CA GLY A 106 7.49 -7.20 2.64
C GLY A 106 7.02 -7.74 3.98
N VAL A 107 5.99 -8.59 3.98
CA VAL A 107 5.52 -9.29 5.19
C VAL A 107 6.31 -10.59 5.34
N LEU A 108 6.92 -10.80 6.50
CA LEU A 108 7.60 -12.05 6.84
C LEU A 108 6.59 -13.01 7.49
N PRO A 109 6.15 -14.08 6.79
CA PRO A 109 5.27 -15.04 7.41
C PRO A 109 5.99 -15.83 8.52
N PRO A 110 5.26 -16.27 9.55
CA PRO A 110 5.83 -17.10 10.61
C PRO A 110 6.22 -18.49 10.08
N GLY A 111 7.07 -19.18 10.82
CA GLY A 111 7.45 -20.57 10.54
C GLY A 111 8.71 -20.74 9.70
N ILE A 112 9.08 -22.02 9.53
CA ILE A 112 10.26 -22.48 8.80
C ILE A 112 9.78 -23.36 7.64
N SER A 113 10.33 -23.12 6.45
CA SER A 113 10.06 -23.93 5.26
C SER A 113 10.65 -25.33 5.42
N GLU A 114 9.79 -26.35 5.42
CA GLU A 114 10.20 -27.77 5.46
C GLU A 114 11.19 -28.12 4.34
N ARG A 115 11.01 -27.54 3.15
CA ARG A 115 11.85 -27.80 1.97
C ARG A 115 13.26 -27.25 2.09
N THR A 116 13.43 -26.10 2.76
CA THR A 116 14.71 -25.37 2.78
C THR A 116 15.34 -25.27 4.15
N ASN A 117 14.63 -25.71 5.20
CA ASN A 117 14.99 -25.56 6.61
C ASN A 117 15.41 -24.12 6.97
N ARG A 118 14.73 -23.12 6.40
CA ARG A 118 14.99 -21.69 6.57
C ARG A 118 13.67 -20.95 6.83
N PRO A 119 13.68 -19.81 7.53
CA PRO A 119 12.50 -18.95 7.65
C PRO A 119 11.91 -18.65 6.28
N HIS A 120 10.59 -18.59 6.19
CA HIS A 120 9.93 -18.27 4.94
C HIS A 120 10.34 -16.86 4.44
N PRO A 121 10.58 -16.69 3.12
CA PRO A 121 10.95 -15.39 2.58
C PRO A 121 9.81 -14.38 2.70
N PRO A 122 10.09 -13.06 2.72
CA PRO A 122 9.06 -12.04 2.74
C PRO A 122 8.20 -12.08 1.48
N ARG A 123 6.92 -11.74 1.60
CA ARG A 123 5.98 -11.57 0.47
C ARG A 123 5.58 -10.11 0.36
N SER A 124 5.58 -9.58 -0.87
CA SER A 124 5.26 -8.19 -1.14
C SER A 124 3.75 -7.95 -1.10
N TYR A 125 3.34 -6.87 -0.42
CA TYR A 125 1.97 -6.38 -0.40
C TYR A 125 1.95 -4.86 -0.54
N SER A 126 1.16 -4.36 -1.48
CA SER A 126 0.95 -2.92 -1.66
C SER A 126 0.41 -2.29 -0.39
N LEU A 127 0.97 -1.14 -0.04
CA LEU A 127 0.58 -0.35 1.12
C LEU A 127 -0.53 0.62 0.70
N ALA A 128 -1.56 0.71 1.53
CA ALA A 128 -2.55 1.77 1.48
C ALA A 128 -2.68 2.42 2.86
N PRO A 129 -3.06 3.70 2.94
CA PRO A 129 -3.57 4.28 4.17
C PRO A 129 -4.76 3.47 4.68
N VAL A 130 -5.02 3.53 5.98
CA VAL A 130 -6.29 3.07 6.56
C VAL A 130 -7.46 3.88 5.99
N LEU A 131 -8.61 3.24 5.89
CA LEU A 131 -9.88 3.83 5.51
C LEU A 131 -10.47 4.60 6.69
N GLU A 132 -11.37 5.56 6.42
CA GLU A 132 -12.05 6.30 7.51
C GLU A 132 -12.88 5.34 8.39
N GLU A 133 -13.53 4.36 7.77
CA GLU A 133 -14.32 3.32 8.43
C GLU A 133 -13.49 2.35 9.30
N ASP A 134 -12.16 2.36 9.23
CA ASP A 134 -11.32 1.53 10.09
C ASP A 134 -11.25 2.08 11.53
N GLY A 135 -11.55 3.36 11.74
CA GLY A 135 -11.62 3.97 13.08
C GLY A 135 -10.30 4.01 13.85
N VAL A 136 -9.16 3.96 13.15
CA VAL A 136 -7.81 4.01 13.73
C VAL A 136 -7.01 5.22 13.23
N ASP A 137 -5.96 5.60 13.96
CA ASP A 137 -5.10 6.72 13.56
C ASP A 137 -4.23 6.38 12.34
N PRO A 138 -4.40 7.06 11.19
CA PRO A 138 -3.61 6.83 9.98
C PRO A 138 -2.12 7.15 10.13
N LYS A 139 -1.70 7.85 11.18
CA LYS A 139 -0.27 8.06 11.48
C LYS A 139 0.38 6.87 12.16
N SER A 140 -0.41 5.99 12.75
CA SER A 140 0.07 4.82 13.49
C SER A 140 -0.30 3.49 12.84
N CYS A 141 -1.16 3.51 11.82
CA CYS A 141 -1.65 2.34 11.12
C CYS A 141 -1.60 2.50 9.60
N PHE A 142 -1.36 1.39 8.89
CA PHE A 142 -1.59 1.27 7.46
C PHE A 142 -2.48 0.06 7.18
N SER A 143 -2.98 -0.05 5.95
CA SER A 143 -3.77 -1.18 5.50
C SER A 143 -3.13 -1.94 4.34
N LEU A 144 -3.46 -3.22 4.24
CA LEU A 144 -3.16 -4.12 3.12
C LEU A 144 -4.47 -4.69 2.59
N GLY A 145 -4.59 -4.82 1.25
CA GLY A 145 -5.60 -5.66 0.64
C GLY A 145 -4.98 -6.95 0.12
N ILE A 146 -5.45 -8.09 0.60
CA ILE A 146 -4.87 -9.39 0.26
C ILE A 146 -5.87 -10.31 -0.42
N ARG A 147 -5.33 -11.23 -1.23
CA ARG A 147 -6.05 -12.38 -1.74
C ARG A 147 -5.57 -13.64 -1.01
N ALA A 148 -6.47 -14.36 -0.39
CA ALA A 148 -6.21 -15.64 0.27
C ALA A 148 -6.90 -16.79 -0.48
N PRO A 149 -6.35 -18.02 -0.45
CA PRO A 149 -7.08 -19.19 -0.92
C PRO A 149 -8.28 -19.47 -0.02
N VAL A 150 -9.38 -19.93 -0.60
CA VAL A 150 -10.40 -20.65 0.18
C VAL A 150 -9.96 -22.10 0.27
N ILE A 151 -9.93 -22.65 1.48
CA ILE A 151 -9.53 -24.04 1.73
C ILE A 151 -10.80 -24.87 1.85
N PRO A 152 -11.09 -25.78 0.90
CA PRO A 152 -12.24 -26.66 1.02
C PRO A 152 -12.10 -27.56 2.25
N PRO A 153 -13.21 -27.84 2.97
CA PRO A 153 -13.18 -28.77 4.11
C PRO A 153 -12.56 -30.12 3.72
N GLY A 154 -11.61 -30.61 4.53
CA GLY A 154 -10.90 -31.87 4.29
C GLY A 154 -9.70 -31.77 3.34
N SER A 155 -9.40 -30.57 2.82
CA SER A 155 -8.23 -30.32 1.97
C SER A 155 -7.06 -29.63 2.69
N GLU A 156 -7.11 -29.48 4.02
CA GLU A 156 -6.17 -28.68 4.81
C GLU A 156 -4.71 -29.13 4.61
N SER A 157 -4.48 -30.43 4.44
CA SER A 157 -3.16 -31.00 4.18
C SER A 157 -2.55 -30.51 2.86
N LEU A 158 -3.36 -30.30 1.81
CA LEU A 158 -2.92 -29.83 0.49
C LEU A 158 -2.48 -28.36 0.54
N PHE A 159 -3.07 -27.57 1.43
CA PHE A 159 -2.80 -26.13 1.53
C PHE A 159 -1.77 -25.78 2.60
N ARG A 160 -1.30 -26.74 3.41
CA ARG A 160 -0.34 -26.52 4.51
C ARG A 160 0.91 -25.72 4.08
N ASN A 161 1.42 -26.01 2.89
CA ASN A 161 2.68 -25.43 2.38
C ASN A 161 2.46 -24.46 1.20
N ILE A 162 1.21 -24.03 0.94
CA ILE A 162 0.83 -23.17 -0.18
C ILE A 162 0.31 -21.84 0.38
N CYS A 163 0.52 -20.71 -0.30
CA CYS A 163 -0.06 -19.42 0.10
C CYS A 163 0.15 -19.02 1.58
N ILE A 164 1.28 -19.43 2.17
CA ILE A 164 1.55 -19.36 3.62
C ILE A 164 1.31 -17.95 4.18
N CYS A 165 1.78 -16.91 3.49
CA CYS A 165 1.65 -15.54 3.97
C CYS A 165 0.21 -15.01 3.90
N SER A 166 -0.52 -15.27 2.81
CA SER A 166 -1.92 -14.82 2.72
C SER A 166 -2.84 -15.62 3.64
N GLN A 167 -2.57 -16.90 3.87
CA GLN A 167 -3.27 -17.68 4.90
C GLN A 167 -3.00 -17.14 6.30
N PHE A 168 -1.74 -16.87 6.64
CA PHE A 168 -1.38 -16.27 7.94
C PHE A 168 -2.12 -14.95 8.18
N LEU A 169 -2.08 -14.06 7.18
CA LEU A 169 -2.67 -12.73 7.28
C LEU A 169 -4.21 -12.76 7.33
N SER A 170 -4.86 -13.57 6.50
CA SER A 170 -6.33 -13.66 6.46
C SER A 170 -6.96 -14.33 7.68
N ASN A 171 -6.22 -15.18 8.39
CA ASN A 171 -6.68 -15.85 9.61
C ASN A 171 -6.19 -15.17 10.90
N ALA A 172 -5.44 -14.07 10.78
CA ALA A 172 -4.89 -13.38 11.94
C ALA A 172 -6.00 -12.73 12.78
N LYS A 173 -5.79 -12.69 14.10
CA LYS A 173 -6.65 -11.99 15.05
C LYS A 173 -6.03 -10.65 15.46
N PRO A 174 -6.83 -9.68 15.95
CA PRO A 174 -6.29 -8.49 16.59
C PRO A 174 -5.21 -8.82 17.64
N GLY A 175 -4.13 -8.05 17.65
CA GLY A 175 -2.95 -8.27 18.49
C GLY A 175 -1.92 -9.26 17.94
N THR A 176 -2.21 -9.99 16.86
CA THR A 176 -1.26 -10.96 16.25
C THR A 176 0.03 -10.23 15.83
N PRO A 177 1.22 -10.67 16.29
CA PRO A 177 2.48 -10.07 15.85
C PRO A 177 2.74 -10.29 14.36
N VAL A 178 3.22 -9.27 13.67
CA VAL A 178 3.59 -9.34 12.26
C VAL A 178 4.86 -8.53 11.99
N ARG A 179 5.77 -9.11 11.21
CA ARG A 179 7.06 -8.50 10.88
C ARG A 179 7.06 -7.94 9.47
N ILE A 180 7.40 -6.67 9.35
CA ILE A 180 7.30 -5.88 8.12
C ILE A 180 8.66 -5.36 7.69
N THR A 181 8.91 -5.34 6.38
CA THR A 181 10.09 -4.72 5.75
C THR A 181 9.67 -3.61 4.80
N GLY A 182 10.61 -2.77 4.38
CA GLY A 182 10.36 -1.63 3.49
C GLY A 182 10.21 -0.30 4.23
N PRO A 183 9.52 0.68 3.63
CA PRO A 183 8.78 0.56 2.36
C PRO A 183 9.70 0.41 1.13
N PHE A 184 9.13 -0.08 0.03
CA PHE A 184 9.78 -0.27 -1.27
C PHE A 184 8.85 0.19 -2.41
N GLY A 185 9.39 0.27 -3.63
CA GLY A 185 8.62 0.60 -4.83
C GLY A 185 8.73 2.06 -5.25
N LYS A 186 8.41 2.30 -6.52
CA LYS A 186 8.39 3.63 -7.17
C LYS A 186 7.08 3.88 -7.93
N PHE A 187 6.07 3.04 -7.71
CA PHE A 187 4.74 3.17 -8.28
C PHE A 187 3.95 4.25 -7.52
N VAL A 188 4.51 5.46 -7.41
CA VAL A 188 3.93 6.58 -6.65
C VAL A 188 3.47 7.68 -7.62
N LEU A 189 2.50 8.49 -7.19
CA LEU A 189 2.06 9.68 -7.92
C LEU A 189 3.21 10.70 -8.02
N SER A 190 3.33 11.42 -9.13
CA SER A 190 4.23 12.57 -9.21
C SER A 190 3.72 13.74 -8.35
N PRO A 191 4.55 14.75 -8.05
CA PRO A 191 4.08 15.98 -7.42
C PRO A 191 2.95 16.66 -8.22
N GLU A 192 3.02 16.65 -9.55
CA GLU A 192 1.99 17.19 -10.45
C GLU A 192 0.70 16.38 -10.41
N ASP A 193 0.80 15.04 -10.34
CA ASP A 193 -0.35 14.16 -10.15
C ASP A 193 -1.05 14.46 -8.81
N LEU A 194 -0.27 14.59 -7.71
CA LEU A 194 -0.80 14.91 -6.37
C LEU A 194 -1.45 16.29 -6.28
N GLN A 195 -0.97 17.25 -7.07
CA GLN A 195 -1.56 18.59 -7.18
C GLN A 195 -2.80 18.61 -8.09
N GLY A 196 -3.19 17.48 -8.68
CA GLY A 196 -4.34 17.40 -9.58
C GLY A 196 -4.12 18.06 -10.94
N LYS A 197 -2.86 18.34 -11.34
CA LYS A 197 -2.58 18.98 -12.64
C LYS A 197 -2.81 18.04 -13.82
N ASN A 198 -2.56 16.75 -13.61
CA ASN A 198 -2.66 15.71 -14.63
C ASN A 198 -4.01 15.00 -14.52
N ASN A 199 -4.50 14.52 -15.67
CA ASN A 199 -5.52 13.49 -15.71
C ASN A 199 -4.90 12.15 -15.28
N LEU A 200 -5.65 11.33 -14.55
CA LEU A 200 -5.13 10.09 -13.97
C LEU A 200 -5.97 8.89 -14.41
N MET A 201 -5.34 7.95 -15.11
CA MET A 201 -5.99 6.69 -15.49
C MET A 201 -5.42 5.54 -14.64
N PHE A 202 -6.27 4.94 -13.83
CA PHE A 202 -5.95 3.78 -13.01
C PHE A 202 -6.55 2.53 -13.64
N ILE A 203 -5.74 1.48 -13.80
CA ILE A 203 -6.16 0.19 -14.33
C ILE A 203 -5.80 -0.87 -13.29
N ALA A 204 -6.81 -1.36 -12.58
CA ALA A 204 -6.64 -2.27 -11.46
C ALA A 204 -7.30 -3.63 -11.71
N THR A 205 -6.71 -4.73 -11.23
CA THR A 205 -7.41 -6.03 -11.12
C THR A 205 -7.27 -6.67 -9.74
N GLY A 206 -8.38 -7.12 -9.17
CA GLY A 206 -8.41 -7.72 -7.83
C GLY A 206 -7.77 -6.82 -6.78
N THR A 207 -6.78 -7.33 -6.03
CA THR A 207 -6.04 -6.54 -5.02
C THR A 207 -5.15 -5.43 -5.62
N GLY A 208 -5.02 -5.34 -6.94
CA GLY A 208 -4.35 -4.21 -7.60
C GLY A 208 -5.06 -2.86 -7.36
N ILE A 209 -6.26 -2.86 -6.79
CA ILE A 209 -6.97 -1.66 -6.36
C ILE A 209 -6.33 -0.98 -5.14
N VAL A 210 -5.51 -1.69 -4.36
CA VAL A 210 -4.99 -1.19 -3.08
C VAL A 210 -4.16 0.10 -3.24
N PRO A 211 -3.19 0.19 -4.16
CA PRO A 211 -2.53 1.47 -4.47
C PRO A 211 -3.51 2.59 -4.84
N CYS A 212 -4.53 2.28 -5.66
CA CYS A 212 -5.53 3.25 -6.10
C CYS A 212 -6.32 3.83 -4.92
N MET A 213 -6.65 3.03 -3.90
CA MET A 213 -7.32 3.55 -2.70
C MET A 213 -6.46 4.59 -1.97
N GLY A 214 -5.14 4.36 -1.92
CA GLY A 214 -4.20 5.32 -1.37
C GLY A 214 -4.04 6.57 -2.23
N PHE A 215 -3.97 6.41 -3.56
CA PHE A 215 -3.96 7.54 -4.50
C PHE A 215 -5.21 8.39 -4.35
N LEU A 216 -6.40 7.79 -4.38
CA LEU A 216 -7.68 8.48 -4.28
C LEU A 216 -7.80 9.24 -2.96
N LYS A 217 -7.33 8.67 -1.83
CA LYS A 217 -7.30 9.39 -0.55
C LYS A 217 -6.42 10.63 -0.60
N SER A 218 -5.21 10.53 -1.18
CA SER A 218 -4.30 11.68 -1.33
C SER A 218 -4.86 12.73 -2.28
N LEU A 219 -5.46 12.30 -3.38
CA LEU A 219 -6.07 13.18 -4.39
C LEU A 219 -7.30 13.89 -3.84
N LEU A 220 -8.13 13.21 -3.06
CA LEU A 220 -9.27 13.81 -2.38
C LEU A 220 -8.82 14.89 -1.41
N LYS A 221 -7.78 14.63 -0.61
CA LYS A 221 -7.20 15.65 0.27
C LYS A 221 -6.75 16.87 -0.53
N ALA A 222 -5.98 16.66 -1.59
CA ALA A 222 -5.50 17.75 -2.46
C ALA A 222 -6.66 18.52 -3.12
N TYR A 223 -7.72 17.81 -3.56
CA TYR A 223 -8.92 18.42 -4.13
C TYR A 223 -9.67 19.29 -3.12
N THR A 224 -9.77 18.86 -1.86
CA THR A 224 -10.44 19.64 -0.80
C THR A 224 -9.63 20.84 -0.32
N GLU A 225 -8.30 20.80 -0.44
CA GLU A 225 -7.39 21.86 0.01
C GLU A 225 -7.03 22.85 -1.12
N GLY A 226 -7.24 22.47 -2.38
CA GLY A 226 -6.78 23.19 -3.57
C GLY A 226 -7.86 23.91 -4.39
N ASP A 227 -7.44 24.43 -5.53
CA ASP A 227 -8.32 25.11 -6.49
C ASP A 227 -9.17 24.12 -7.32
N LYS A 228 -10.22 24.65 -7.97
CA LYS A 228 -11.20 23.86 -8.76
C LYS A 228 -10.64 23.25 -10.06
N GLU A 229 -9.44 23.63 -10.47
CA GLU A 229 -8.77 23.08 -11.65
C GLU A 229 -8.08 21.74 -11.35
N PHE A 230 -8.90 20.71 -11.13
CA PHE A 230 -8.44 19.35 -10.85
C PHE A 230 -8.63 18.45 -12.07
N GLY A 231 -7.64 17.61 -12.36
CA GLY A 231 -7.64 16.59 -13.41
C GLY A 231 -8.76 15.58 -13.26
N ASN A 232 -9.22 15.00 -14.37
CA ASN A 232 -10.17 13.90 -14.32
C ASN A 232 -9.44 12.62 -13.90
N ILE A 233 -10.11 11.78 -13.13
CA ILE A 233 -9.61 10.49 -12.66
C ILE A 233 -10.54 9.40 -13.19
N LEU A 234 -9.98 8.45 -13.92
CA LEU A 234 -10.69 7.28 -14.41
C LEU A 234 -10.08 6.01 -13.82
N LEU A 235 -10.89 5.19 -13.16
CA LEU A 235 -10.51 3.86 -12.71
C LEU A 235 -11.22 2.79 -13.54
N LEU A 236 -10.47 1.97 -14.27
CA LEU A 236 -10.96 0.73 -14.86
C LEU A 236 -10.64 -0.42 -13.89
N PHE A 237 -11.67 -1.02 -13.30
CA PHE A 237 -11.48 -2.01 -12.24
C PHE A 237 -11.97 -3.41 -12.64
N GLY A 238 -11.03 -4.31 -12.95
CA GLY A 238 -11.32 -5.70 -13.29
C GLY A 238 -11.56 -6.58 -12.07
N ILE A 239 -12.74 -7.19 -12.00
CA ILE A 239 -13.15 -8.10 -10.94
C ILE A 239 -14.03 -9.23 -11.51
N GLN A 240 -14.42 -10.22 -10.71
CA GLN A 240 -15.19 -11.36 -11.21
C GLN A 240 -16.68 -11.02 -11.35
N THR A 241 -17.28 -10.54 -10.27
CA THR A 241 -18.73 -10.35 -10.13
C THR A 241 -19.01 -9.07 -9.33
N PRO A 242 -20.24 -8.53 -9.39
CA PRO A 242 -20.64 -7.41 -8.53
C PRO A 242 -20.48 -7.72 -7.03
N SER A 243 -20.70 -8.96 -6.61
CA SER A 243 -20.54 -9.40 -5.21
C SER A 243 -19.09 -9.39 -4.72
N THR A 244 -18.12 -9.32 -5.64
CA THR A 244 -16.68 -9.28 -5.31
C THR A 244 -16.06 -7.90 -5.56
N LEU A 245 -16.89 -6.87 -5.82
CA LEU A 245 -16.42 -5.50 -6.03
C LEU A 245 -15.85 -4.93 -4.72
N LEU A 246 -14.52 -4.96 -4.62
CA LEU A 246 -13.80 -4.54 -3.42
C LEU A 246 -13.97 -3.03 -3.19
N TYR A 247 -14.16 -2.66 -1.92
CA TYR A 247 -14.22 -1.25 -1.46
C TYR A 247 -15.35 -0.41 -2.10
N ARG A 248 -16.45 -1.04 -2.53
CA ARG A 248 -17.56 -0.36 -3.21
C ARG A 248 -18.04 0.90 -2.48
N SER A 249 -18.35 0.81 -1.18
CA SER A 249 -18.83 1.95 -0.39
C SER A 249 -17.85 3.12 -0.39
N VAL A 250 -16.56 2.83 -0.27
CA VAL A 250 -15.50 3.86 -0.27
C VAL A 250 -15.30 4.46 -1.66
N LEU A 251 -15.40 3.64 -2.71
CA LEU A 251 -15.33 4.13 -4.08
C LEU A 251 -16.51 5.06 -4.40
N ASP A 252 -17.71 4.69 -3.97
CA ASP A 252 -18.93 5.50 -4.13
C ASP A 252 -18.79 6.84 -3.37
N ASP A 253 -18.29 6.83 -2.13
CA ASP A 253 -17.96 8.05 -1.35
C ASP A 253 -16.97 8.96 -2.09
N TYR A 254 -15.91 8.38 -2.66
CA TYR A 254 -14.94 9.15 -3.44
C TYR A 254 -15.52 9.73 -4.72
N VAL A 255 -16.46 9.05 -5.40
CA VAL A 255 -17.16 9.60 -6.58
C VAL A 255 -17.95 10.85 -6.19
N GLU A 256 -18.68 10.80 -5.07
CA GLU A 256 -19.45 11.93 -4.57
C GLU A 256 -18.54 13.10 -4.16
N ARG A 257 -17.51 12.83 -3.34
CA ARG A 257 -16.65 13.87 -2.77
C ARG A 257 -15.67 14.50 -3.76
N LEU A 258 -15.32 13.79 -4.84
CA LEU A 258 -14.51 14.35 -5.94
C LEU A 258 -15.37 15.10 -6.97
N GLY A 259 -16.68 15.29 -6.72
CA GLY A 259 -17.51 16.26 -7.45
C GLY A 259 -17.57 16.02 -8.95
N GLY A 260 -17.62 14.75 -9.38
CA GLY A 260 -17.65 14.36 -10.79
C GLY A 260 -16.27 14.32 -11.48
N ARG A 261 -15.17 14.60 -10.75
CA ARG A 261 -13.80 14.41 -11.27
C ARG A 261 -13.39 12.95 -11.31
N PHE A 262 -13.96 12.12 -10.44
CA PHE A 262 -13.65 10.70 -10.38
C PHE A 262 -14.79 9.85 -10.92
N VAL A 263 -14.43 8.95 -11.83
CA VAL A 263 -15.31 7.91 -12.34
C VAL A 263 -14.59 6.58 -12.23
N TYR A 264 -15.27 5.56 -11.71
CA TYR A 264 -14.80 4.18 -11.80
C TYR A 264 -15.75 3.33 -12.63
N ILE A 265 -15.19 2.42 -13.42
CA ILE A 265 -15.92 1.50 -14.27
C ILE A 265 -15.52 0.07 -13.90
N PRO A 266 -16.40 -0.69 -13.22
CA PRO A 266 -16.14 -2.10 -12.95
C PRO A 266 -16.24 -2.92 -14.25
N CYS A 267 -15.29 -3.84 -14.43
CA CYS A 267 -15.21 -4.77 -15.55
C CYS A 267 -15.36 -6.19 -15.00
N TYR A 268 -16.57 -6.75 -15.12
CA TYR A 268 -16.91 -8.06 -14.55
C TYR A 268 -16.59 -9.20 -15.53
N SER A 269 -15.62 -10.04 -15.17
CA SER A 269 -15.19 -11.17 -16.02
C SER A 269 -16.08 -12.41 -15.93
N ARG A 270 -16.97 -12.48 -14.93
CA ARG A 270 -17.83 -13.65 -14.63
C ARG A 270 -19.27 -13.26 -14.26
N PHE A 271 -19.78 -12.19 -14.85
CA PHE A 271 -21.15 -11.72 -14.63
C PHE A 271 -21.95 -11.80 -15.93
N GLY A 272 -23.22 -12.19 -15.84
CA GLY A 272 -24.10 -12.34 -17.00
C GLY A 272 -23.68 -13.45 -17.97
N ASP A 273 -24.20 -13.36 -19.18
CA ASP A 273 -23.86 -14.26 -20.29
C ASP A 273 -22.46 -13.92 -20.84
N GLU A 274 -21.94 -14.74 -21.76
CA GLU A 274 -20.60 -14.49 -22.31
C GLU A 274 -20.46 -13.11 -22.97
N SER A 275 -21.53 -12.56 -23.54
CA SER A 275 -21.58 -11.21 -24.10
C SER A 275 -21.45 -10.10 -23.06
N ASP A 276 -21.82 -10.37 -21.81
CA ASP A 276 -21.80 -9.40 -20.71
C ASP A 276 -20.44 -9.37 -19.99
N ARG A 277 -19.62 -10.41 -20.22
CA ARG A 277 -18.27 -10.48 -19.66
C ARG A 277 -17.42 -9.35 -20.23
N CYS A 278 -16.70 -8.70 -19.33
CA CYS A 278 -15.81 -7.60 -19.70
C CYS A 278 -14.54 -7.67 -18.87
N TYR A 279 -13.40 -7.78 -19.53
CA TYR A 279 -12.10 -7.51 -18.93
C TYR A 279 -11.71 -6.05 -19.13
N VAL A 280 -10.70 -5.58 -18.39
CA VAL A 280 -10.23 -4.19 -18.49
C VAL A 280 -9.73 -3.85 -19.90
N GLN A 281 -9.07 -4.78 -20.59
CA GLN A 281 -8.60 -4.58 -21.96
C GLN A 281 -9.76 -4.36 -22.94
N ASP A 282 -10.86 -5.09 -22.77
CA ASP A 282 -12.05 -4.93 -23.61
C ASP A 282 -12.68 -3.57 -23.36
N LYS A 283 -12.68 -3.13 -22.09
CA LYS A 283 -13.23 -1.82 -21.72
C LYS A 283 -12.38 -0.67 -22.24
N ILE A 284 -11.04 -0.81 -22.27
CA ILE A 284 -10.13 0.17 -22.89
C ILE A 284 -10.51 0.39 -24.35
N LEU A 285 -10.68 -0.69 -25.12
CA LEU A 285 -11.06 -0.60 -26.53
C LEU A 285 -12.47 0.01 -26.71
N LYS A 286 -13.44 -0.43 -25.91
CA LYS A 286 -14.83 0.10 -25.95
C LYS A 286 -14.94 1.57 -25.54
N ALA A 287 -14.03 2.06 -24.69
CA ALA A 287 -14.01 3.43 -24.18
C ALA A 287 -12.93 4.30 -24.85
N GLN A 288 -12.45 3.90 -26.03
CA GLN A 288 -11.33 4.57 -26.70
C GLN A 288 -11.51 6.07 -26.87
N ASP A 289 -12.71 6.54 -27.21
CA ASP A 289 -12.96 7.96 -27.48
C ASP A 289 -12.83 8.79 -26.19
N ILE A 290 -13.36 8.26 -25.08
CA ILE A 290 -13.23 8.88 -23.76
C ILE A 290 -11.77 8.91 -23.32
N ILE A 291 -11.03 7.80 -23.54
CA ILE A 291 -9.62 7.69 -23.17
C ILE A 291 -8.76 8.65 -24.00
N LYS A 292 -8.99 8.75 -25.32
CA LYS A 292 -8.31 9.70 -26.21
C LYS A 292 -8.60 11.14 -25.80
N SER A 293 -9.87 11.46 -25.55
CA SER A 293 -10.28 12.80 -25.12
C SER A 293 -9.59 13.20 -23.80
N MET A 294 -9.61 12.29 -22.82
CA MET A 294 -8.98 12.48 -21.52
C MET A 294 -7.47 12.59 -21.61
N CYS A 295 -6.80 11.76 -22.40
CA CYS A 295 -5.35 11.66 -22.37
C CYS A 295 -4.61 12.49 -23.43
N CYS A 296 -5.28 12.97 -24.48
CA CYS A 296 -4.62 13.60 -25.62
C CYS A 296 -5.24 14.93 -26.07
N GLU A 297 -6.53 15.16 -25.84
CA GLU A 297 -7.25 16.29 -26.46
C GLU A 297 -7.55 17.44 -25.46
N GLY A 298 -7.60 17.13 -24.16
CA GLY A 298 -8.00 18.08 -23.11
C GLY A 298 -6.92 19.06 -22.62
N GLY A 299 -5.77 19.17 -23.31
CA GLY A 299 -4.68 20.09 -22.96
C GLY A 299 -3.93 19.79 -21.65
N ARG A 300 -4.31 18.71 -20.95
CA ARG A 300 -3.65 18.21 -19.73
C ARG A 300 -2.90 16.92 -20.01
N GLN A 301 -1.78 16.71 -19.32
CA GLN A 301 -1.06 15.44 -19.39
C GLN A 301 -1.89 14.32 -18.73
N CYS A 302 -1.64 13.08 -19.15
CA CYS A 302 -2.29 11.88 -18.63
C CYS A 302 -1.26 10.94 -18.01
N SER A 303 -1.40 10.63 -16.72
CA SER A 303 -0.58 9.62 -16.04
C SER A 303 -1.35 8.32 -15.93
N ILE A 304 -0.79 7.23 -16.45
CA ILE A 304 -1.42 5.90 -16.47
C ILE A 304 -0.73 4.99 -15.45
N PHE A 305 -1.53 4.35 -14.59
CA PHE A 305 -1.07 3.42 -13.57
C PHE A 305 -1.77 2.07 -13.74
N VAL A 306 -0.99 1.01 -13.91
CA VAL A 306 -1.49 -0.36 -14.06
C VAL A 306 -1.04 -1.22 -12.90
N CYS A 307 -1.98 -1.77 -12.14
CA CYS A 307 -1.66 -2.68 -11.04
C CYS A 307 -2.58 -3.91 -11.00
N GLY A 308 -2.01 -5.09 -10.81
CA GLY A 308 -2.80 -6.30 -10.80
C GLY A 308 -2.02 -7.58 -11.08
N ARG A 309 -2.72 -8.60 -11.59
CA ARG A 309 -2.09 -9.88 -11.95
C ARG A 309 -1.20 -9.70 -13.17
N LYS A 310 -0.01 -10.30 -13.16
CA LYS A 310 0.93 -10.29 -14.29
C LYS A 310 0.31 -10.69 -15.63
N SER A 311 -0.69 -11.59 -15.63
CA SER A 311 -1.38 -12.02 -16.85
C SER A 311 -2.12 -10.90 -17.58
N MET A 312 -2.48 -9.80 -16.92
CA MET A 312 -3.21 -8.69 -17.54
C MET A 312 -2.30 -7.74 -18.33
N GLU A 313 -1.01 -7.66 -17.97
CA GLU A 313 -0.09 -6.61 -18.41
C GLU A 313 -0.03 -6.49 -19.93
N LYS A 314 0.24 -7.62 -20.61
CA LYS A 314 0.34 -7.65 -22.08
C LYS A 314 -0.96 -7.20 -22.75
N ALA A 315 -2.11 -7.68 -22.28
CA ALA A 315 -3.41 -7.37 -22.88
C ALA A 315 -3.79 -5.89 -22.72
N VAL A 316 -3.51 -5.31 -21.54
CA VAL A 316 -3.72 -3.89 -21.26
C VAL A 316 -2.79 -3.03 -22.11
N THR A 317 -1.49 -3.32 -22.13
CA THR A 317 -0.51 -2.57 -22.92
C THR A 317 -0.86 -2.60 -24.40
N SER A 318 -1.18 -3.77 -24.96
CA SER A 318 -1.59 -3.87 -26.36
C SER A 318 -2.87 -3.09 -26.67
N SER A 319 -3.84 -3.07 -25.76
CA SER A 319 -5.08 -2.31 -25.97
C SER A 319 -4.85 -0.81 -25.93
N LEU A 320 -4.00 -0.32 -25.01
CA LEU A 320 -3.61 1.09 -24.96
C LEU A 320 -2.80 1.49 -26.21
N GLN A 321 -1.91 0.64 -26.70
CA GLN A 321 -1.21 0.84 -27.97
C GLN A 321 -2.18 0.99 -29.14
N THR A 322 -3.22 0.15 -29.20
CA THR A 322 -4.28 0.27 -30.22
C THR A 322 -5.04 1.58 -30.07
N VAL A 323 -5.44 1.95 -28.85
CA VAL A 323 -6.18 3.21 -28.61
C VAL A 323 -5.34 4.43 -28.98
N PHE A 324 -4.04 4.44 -28.69
CA PHE A 324 -3.19 5.60 -28.95
C PHE A 324 -2.45 5.55 -30.30
N ALA A 325 -2.69 4.56 -31.16
CA ALA A 325 -1.90 4.33 -32.37
C ALA A 325 -1.73 5.57 -33.26
N ASP A 326 -2.80 6.37 -33.43
CA ASP A 326 -2.81 7.54 -34.31
C ASP A 326 -2.60 8.87 -33.55
N MET A 327 -2.28 8.81 -32.25
CA MET A 327 -2.15 10.01 -31.42
C MET A 327 -0.70 10.53 -31.39
N PRO A 328 -0.44 11.82 -31.66
CA PRO A 328 0.93 12.37 -31.70
C PRO A 328 1.74 12.19 -30.41
N GLN A 329 1.07 12.05 -29.27
CA GLN A 329 1.68 11.94 -27.94
C GLN A 329 1.78 10.49 -27.42
N SER A 330 1.45 9.50 -28.26
CA SER A 330 1.34 8.08 -27.89
C SER A 330 2.59 7.55 -27.19
N ASP A 331 3.77 7.74 -27.80
CA ASP A 331 5.04 7.25 -27.24
C ASP A 331 5.35 7.85 -25.87
N THR A 332 5.05 9.15 -25.68
CA THR A 332 5.26 9.83 -24.40
C THR A 332 4.31 9.30 -23.33
N ILE A 333 3.03 9.11 -23.65
CA ILE A 333 2.03 8.60 -22.69
C ILE A 333 2.38 7.16 -22.29
N LEU A 334 2.68 6.30 -23.27
CA LEU A 334 2.96 4.89 -23.03
C LEU A 334 4.30 4.65 -22.32
N SER A 335 5.33 5.45 -22.62
CA SER A 335 6.63 5.34 -21.93
C SER A 335 6.60 5.83 -20.48
N ASN A 336 5.70 6.77 -20.16
CA ASN A 336 5.48 7.26 -18.79
C ASN A 336 4.48 6.43 -17.99
N MET A 337 3.84 5.43 -18.60
CA MET A 337 2.95 4.50 -17.90
C MET A 337 3.71 3.74 -16.82
N LYS A 338 3.18 3.76 -15.60
CA LYS A 338 3.71 3.00 -14.46
C LYS A 338 2.97 1.67 -14.36
N VAL A 339 3.72 0.58 -14.23
CA VAL A 339 3.17 -0.78 -14.15
C VAL A 339 3.78 -1.50 -12.95
N GLU A 340 2.93 -2.04 -12.07
CA GLU A 340 3.35 -2.90 -10.97
C GLU A 340 2.44 -4.13 -10.87
N VAL A 341 2.99 -5.30 -11.19
CA VAL A 341 2.23 -6.56 -11.25
C VAL A 341 2.74 -7.60 -10.25
N TYR A 342 1.80 -8.36 -9.69
CA TYR A 342 2.08 -9.50 -8.84
C TYR A 342 1.84 -10.83 -9.56
N GLN A 343 2.51 -11.88 -9.10
CA GLN A 343 2.41 -13.24 -9.64
C GLN A 343 1.09 -13.93 -9.29
#